data_AF-A0A2E6H9F8-F1
#
_entry.id   AF-A0A2E6H9F8-F1
#
_cell.length_a   1.000
_cell.length_b   1.000
_cell.length_c   1.000
_cell.angle_alpha   90.00
_cell.angle_beta   90.00
_cell.angle_gamma   90.00
#
_symmetry.space_group_name_H-M   'P 1'
#
loop_
_entity.id
_entity.type
_entity.pdbx_description
1 polymer ?
#
loop_
_entity_poly.entity_id
_entity_poly.type
_entity_poly.pdbx_seq_one_letter_code
_entity_poly.pdbx_strand_id
1 'polypeptide(L)'
;MSTKIRLAASISSLLILLFSFNHCVLQPKATKKPSDGSESSQSQTNTNNTNNNNNNNNNNNNNGGDPDPGNPPPIVLEEVDVGVKNFEQVRETMAVLTGVDPNTNSIRNTYEDLKTQLPTNNDIKTFLPAHQVAMTKLAAEYCDELVDSAALRGGVWPGFNFGGTPTNSLDANGRATVINQTIDKFWGVGTIEVTDRNAALVELQLLISDLLLNEANNSTTTRTVVKGVCIATLASARVTLL
;
A
#
# COMPACT_ATOMS: atom_id res chain seq x y z
N MET A 1 21.59 -8.95 -45.87
CA MET A 1 22.19 -8.43 -44.62
C MET A 1 22.05 -9.51 -43.55
N SER A 2 23.16 -10.10 -43.13
CA SER A 2 23.24 -11.48 -42.59
C SER A 2 22.71 -11.63 -41.17
N THR A 3 21.96 -12.72 -40.90
CA THR A 3 21.36 -13.15 -39.63
C THR A 3 22.34 -13.14 -38.45
N LYS A 4 23.65 -13.25 -38.72
CA LYS A 4 24.72 -13.15 -37.71
C LYS A 4 24.78 -11.78 -37.03
N ILE A 5 24.37 -10.70 -37.73
CA ILE A 5 24.35 -9.34 -37.17
C ILE A 5 23.19 -9.15 -36.18
N ARG A 6 22.05 -9.83 -36.40
CA ARG A 6 20.89 -9.74 -35.49
C ARG A 6 21.10 -10.51 -34.18
N LEU A 7 21.83 -11.63 -34.22
CA LEU A 7 22.15 -12.40 -33.02
C LEU A 7 23.14 -11.67 -32.10
N ALA A 8 24.15 -11.00 -32.69
CA ALA A 8 25.13 -10.21 -31.94
C ALA A 8 24.51 -8.99 -31.23
N ALA A 9 23.53 -8.33 -31.87
CA ALA A 9 22.83 -7.18 -31.29
C ALA A 9 21.95 -7.57 -30.08
N SER A 10 21.34 -8.76 -30.09
CA SER A 10 20.52 -9.25 -28.99
C SER A 10 21.33 -9.62 -27.76
N ILE A 11 22.50 -10.25 -27.96
CA ILE A 11 23.39 -10.64 -26.85
C ILE A 11 24.02 -9.40 -26.21
N SER A 12 24.36 -8.39 -27.01
CA SER A 12 24.90 -7.12 -26.50
C SER A 12 23.88 -6.34 -25.69
N SER A 13 22.60 -6.34 -26.09
CA SER A 13 21.52 -5.70 -25.31
C SER A 13 21.24 -6.41 -23.98
N LEU A 14 21.31 -7.75 -23.95
CA LEU A 14 21.11 -8.52 -22.73
C LEU A 14 22.25 -8.33 -21.73
N LEU A 15 23.50 -8.21 -22.22
CA LEU A 15 24.66 -7.92 -21.38
C LEU A 15 24.55 -6.52 -20.75
N ILE A 16 24.15 -5.51 -21.53
CA ILE A 16 23.97 -4.13 -21.03
C ILE A 16 22.87 -4.07 -19.97
N LEU A 17 21.79 -4.82 -20.13
CA LEU A 17 20.74 -4.93 -19.10
C LEU A 17 21.30 -5.52 -17.80
N LEU A 18 22.05 -6.63 -17.89
CA LEU A 18 22.66 -7.29 -16.72
C LEU A 18 23.70 -6.41 -16.00
N PHE A 19 24.48 -5.61 -16.73
CA PHE A 19 25.39 -4.63 -16.13
C PHE A 19 24.67 -3.44 -15.48
N SER A 20 23.46 -3.09 -15.96
CA SER A 20 22.64 -2.01 -15.40
C SER A 20 22.04 -2.39 -14.03
N PHE A 21 21.62 -3.65 -13.86
CA PHE A 21 21.11 -4.14 -12.57
C PHE A 21 22.18 -4.23 -11.48
N ASN A 22 23.45 -4.37 -11.85
CA ASN A 22 24.56 -4.40 -10.88
C ASN A 22 25.01 -3.00 -10.41
N HIS A 23 24.53 -1.92 -11.04
CA HIS A 23 24.84 -0.53 -10.64
C HIS A 23 23.76 0.13 -9.80
N CYS A 24 22.64 -0.54 -9.50
CA CYS A 24 21.74 -0.13 -8.42
C CYS A 24 22.25 -0.62 -7.06
N VAL A 25 23.49 -0.27 -6.71
CA VAL A 25 23.83 -0.06 -5.31
C VAL A 25 23.24 1.30 -4.96
N LEU A 26 22.16 1.29 -4.18
CA LEU A 26 21.68 2.48 -3.48
C LEU A 26 22.89 3.08 -2.74
N GLN A 27 23.40 4.21 -3.22
CA GLN A 27 24.40 4.96 -2.48
C GLN A 27 23.73 5.41 -1.17
N PRO A 28 24.22 4.99 0.01
CA PRO A 28 23.79 5.59 1.25
C PRO A 28 24.15 7.08 1.17
N LYS A 29 23.14 7.94 1.26
CA LYS A 29 23.32 9.37 1.46
C LYS A 29 24.29 9.54 2.63
N ALA A 30 25.41 10.22 2.41
CA ALA A 30 26.45 10.41 3.42
C ALA A 30 25.84 11.08 4.68
N THR A 31 25.57 10.27 5.69
CA THR A 31 25.39 10.73 7.07
C THR A 31 26.78 11.06 7.61
N LYS A 32 26.98 12.32 8.01
CA LYS A 32 28.14 12.72 8.81
C LYS A 32 28.29 11.75 9.99
N LYS A 33 29.45 11.10 10.06
CA LYS A 33 29.88 10.23 11.16
C LYS A 33 29.82 10.99 12.49
N PRO A 34 29.07 10.52 13.49
CA PRO A 34 29.35 10.77 14.89
C PRO A 34 30.35 9.72 15.38
N SER A 35 31.44 10.15 16.00
CA SER A 35 32.29 9.31 16.83
C SER A 35 31.62 9.03 18.17
N ASP A 36 31.78 7.80 18.66
CA ASP A 36 31.25 7.21 19.90
C ASP A 36 31.12 8.13 21.11
N GLY A 37 30.07 7.86 21.89
CA GLY A 37 30.01 8.16 23.33
C GLY A 37 28.63 8.59 23.82
N SER A 38 27.88 7.65 24.39
CA SER A 38 26.72 7.75 25.29
C SER A 38 25.92 9.07 25.42
N GLU A 39 24.62 8.92 25.17
CA GLU A 39 23.48 9.43 25.95
C GLU A 39 23.69 10.68 26.83
N SER A 40 23.02 11.78 26.48
CA SER A 40 21.78 12.17 27.16
C SER A 40 21.30 13.52 26.65
N SER A 41 20.02 13.57 26.31
CA SER A 41 19.25 14.80 26.18
C SER A 41 19.23 15.52 27.53
N GLN A 42 19.54 16.82 27.57
CA GLN A 42 18.73 17.73 28.35
C GLN A 42 18.82 19.19 27.90
N SER A 43 17.62 19.74 27.88
CA SER A 43 17.13 21.10 27.72
C SER A 43 18.08 22.28 27.97
N GLN A 44 17.83 23.27 27.14
CA GLN A 44 18.23 24.67 27.24
C GLN A 44 18.09 25.23 28.65
N THR A 45 19.14 25.91 29.12
CA THR A 45 19.02 26.96 30.14
C THR A 45 19.70 28.22 29.63
N ASN A 46 18.91 29.29 29.49
CA ASN A 46 19.40 30.65 29.43
C ASN A 46 19.73 31.10 30.86
N THR A 47 20.94 31.61 31.07
CA THR A 47 21.33 32.25 32.33
C THR A 47 21.30 33.76 32.14
N ASN A 48 20.60 34.47 33.02
CA ASN A 48 21.12 35.68 33.64
C ASN A 48 20.33 36.08 34.90
N ASN A 49 21.11 36.39 35.94
CA ASN A 49 20.85 37.27 37.08
C ASN A 49 20.30 36.72 38.42
N THR A 50 21.24 36.51 39.36
CA THR A 50 21.39 37.17 40.68
C THR A 50 20.49 36.84 41.89
N ASN A 51 21.20 36.49 42.97
CA ASN A 51 20.94 36.63 44.42
C ASN A 51 19.99 35.67 45.18
N ASN A 52 20.64 34.76 45.91
CA ASN A 52 20.72 34.65 47.38
C ASN A 52 19.46 34.41 48.25
N ASN A 53 19.66 33.45 49.18
CA ASN A 53 19.02 33.19 50.48
C ASN A 53 17.81 32.24 50.61
N ASN A 54 18.08 31.22 51.44
CA ASN A 54 17.32 30.72 52.58
C ASN A 54 16.36 29.51 52.47
N ASN A 55 16.84 28.44 53.13
CA ASN A 55 16.21 27.64 54.17
C ASN A 55 15.00 26.71 53.89
N ASN A 56 15.31 25.43 54.13
CA ASN A 56 14.65 24.48 55.04
C ASN A 56 13.58 23.48 54.53
N ASN A 57 13.98 22.23 54.75
CA ASN A 57 13.28 21.11 55.39
C ASN A 57 12.57 20.04 54.55
N ASN A 58 13.16 18.83 54.62
CA ASN A 58 12.59 17.51 54.96
C ASN A 58 11.41 16.97 54.11
N ASN A 59 11.39 15.73 53.61
CA ASN A 59 11.73 14.46 54.26
C ASN A 59 11.81 13.30 53.25
N ASN A 60 12.50 12.24 53.66
CA ASN A 60 12.82 10.97 53.00
C ASN A 60 11.65 10.14 52.44
N ASN A 61 11.92 9.31 51.41
CA ASN A 61 12.09 7.86 51.58
C ASN A 61 12.52 7.16 50.26
N ASN A 62 13.72 6.58 50.30
CA ASN A 62 14.26 5.67 49.29
C ASN A 62 13.61 4.29 49.44
N ASN A 63 13.32 3.62 48.33
CA ASN A 63 13.39 2.16 48.25
C ASN A 63 13.71 1.75 46.80
N GLY A 64 15.00 1.57 46.52
CA GLY A 64 15.48 0.84 45.35
C GLY A 64 15.45 -0.66 45.66
N GLY A 65 14.63 -1.41 44.94
CA GLY A 65 14.63 -2.87 44.95
C GLY A 65 15.63 -3.39 43.92
N ASP A 66 16.62 -4.15 44.39
CA ASP A 66 17.59 -4.91 43.60
C ASP A 66 16.87 -6.02 42.79
N PRO A 67 17.29 -6.38 41.56
CA PRO A 67 16.66 -7.47 40.81
C PRO A 67 17.06 -8.84 41.38
N ASP A 68 16.06 -9.66 41.71
CA ASP A 68 16.22 -11.08 42.08
C ASP A 68 16.75 -11.90 40.87
N PRO A 69 17.84 -12.70 41.01
CA PRO A 69 18.41 -13.49 39.92
C PRO A 69 17.55 -14.69 39.46
N GLY A 70 16.40 -14.95 40.10
CA GLY A 70 15.65 -16.20 39.94
C GLY A 70 14.53 -16.24 38.90
N ASN A 71 14.07 -15.09 38.35
CA ASN A 71 12.92 -15.08 37.44
C ASN A 71 13.23 -14.24 36.19
N PRO A 72 13.28 -14.84 34.98
CA PRO A 72 13.33 -14.04 33.76
C PRO A 72 12.11 -13.12 33.72
N PRO A 73 12.25 -11.87 33.24
CA PRO A 73 11.12 -10.97 33.08
C PRO A 73 10.01 -11.68 32.28
N PRO A 74 8.73 -11.50 32.64
CA PRO A 74 7.63 -12.10 31.89
C PRO A 74 7.80 -11.79 30.41
N ILE A 75 7.86 -12.81 29.56
CA ILE A 75 7.82 -12.62 28.11
C ILE A 75 6.41 -12.12 27.83
N VAL A 76 6.27 -10.80 27.68
CA VAL A 76 5.05 -10.20 27.14
C VAL A 76 5.02 -10.61 25.67
N LEU A 77 4.27 -11.66 25.36
CA LEU A 77 3.89 -11.97 23.99
C LEU A 77 2.97 -10.84 23.55
N GLU A 78 3.50 -9.94 22.74
CA GLU A 78 2.70 -8.92 22.06
C GLU A 78 1.72 -9.65 21.14
N GLU A 79 0.47 -9.74 21.61
CA GLU A 79 -0.66 -10.29 20.86
C GLU A 79 -0.96 -9.32 19.72
N VAL A 80 -0.99 -9.86 18.51
CA VAL A 80 -1.24 -9.09 17.31
C VAL A 80 -2.74 -8.91 17.17
N ASP A 81 -3.23 -7.70 17.39
CA ASP A 81 -4.65 -7.33 17.24
C ASP A 81 -5.10 -7.20 15.77
N VAL A 82 -4.15 -7.21 14.81
CA VAL A 82 -4.42 -7.00 13.37
C VAL A 82 -3.73 -8.06 12.51
N GLY A 83 -4.53 -8.85 11.77
CA GLY A 83 -4.03 -9.89 10.86
C GLY A 83 -3.95 -9.45 9.41
N VAL A 84 -3.33 -10.27 8.57
CA VAL A 84 -3.43 -10.15 7.09
C VAL A 84 -4.24 -11.31 6.54
N LYS A 85 -4.96 -11.13 5.42
CA LYS A 85 -5.59 -12.24 4.72
C LYS A 85 -4.53 -13.12 4.05
N ASN A 86 -4.67 -14.43 4.21
CA ASN A 86 -3.85 -15.38 3.47
C ASN A 86 -4.26 -15.43 1.99
N PHE A 87 -3.44 -16.09 1.17
CA PHE A 87 -3.61 -16.14 -0.28
C PHE A 87 -5.01 -16.59 -0.75
N GLU A 88 -5.63 -17.57 -0.08
CA GLU A 88 -6.98 -18.04 -0.42
C GLU A 88 -8.05 -16.99 -0.07
N GLN A 89 -7.94 -16.40 1.12
CA GLN A 89 -8.86 -15.35 1.57
C GLN A 89 -8.75 -14.07 0.73
N VAL A 90 -7.55 -13.70 0.28
CA VAL A 90 -7.35 -12.59 -0.65
C VAL A 90 -8.09 -12.87 -1.95
N ARG A 91 -7.88 -14.05 -2.55
CA ARG A 91 -8.55 -14.44 -3.80
C ARG A 91 -10.06 -14.40 -3.66
N GLU A 92 -10.59 -14.97 -2.59
CA GLU A 92 -12.04 -15.04 -2.36
C GLU A 92 -12.63 -13.66 -2.07
N THR A 93 -11.96 -12.83 -1.26
CA THR A 93 -12.40 -11.46 -0.99
C THR A 93 -12.51 -10.66 -2.29
N MET A 94 -11.48 -10.72 -3.14
CA MET A 94 -11.47 -10.00 -4.41
C MET A 94 -12.57 -10.49 -5.36
N ALA A 95 -12.81 -11.81 -5.42
CA ALA A 95 -13.92 -12.37 -6.19
C ALA A 95 -15.28 -11.87 -5.70
N VAL A 96 -15.55 -11.90 -4.39
CA VAL A 96 -16.82 -11.45 -3.81
C VAL A 96 -17.06 -9.96 -4.05
N LEU A 97 -16.04 -9.12 -3.82
CA LEU A 97 -16.18 -7.67 -3.95
C LEU A 97 -16.40 -7.23 -5.40
N THR A 98 -15.74 -7.89 -6.36
CA THR A 98 -15.82 -7.54 -7.78
C THR A 98 -16.95 -8.28 -8.50
N GLY A 99 -17.39 -9.43 -8.00
CA GLY A 99 -18.33 -10.33 -8.67
C GLY A 99 -17.71 -11.13 -9.82
N VAL A 100 -16.39 -11.06 -10.02
CA VAL A 100 -15.66 -11.84 -11.02
C VAL A 100 -15.49 -13.28 -10.52
N ASP A 101 -15.75 -14.26 -11.38
CA ASP A 101 -15.54 -15.68 -11.04
C ASP A 101 -14.03 -15.97 -10.84
N PRO A 102 -13.60 -16.46 -9.66
CA PRO A 102 -12.20 -16.78 -9.40
C PRO A 102 -11.64 -17.90 -10.29
N ASN A 103 -12.50 -18.64 -10.99
CA ASN A 103 -12.13 -19.71 -11.91
C ASN A 103 -11.95 -19.23 -13.36
N THR A 104 -12.18 -17.94 -13.63
CA THR A 104 -11.84 -17.32 -14.92
C THR A 104 -10.36 -17.59 -15.23
N ASN A 105 -10.05 -17.98 -16.46
CA ASN A 105 -8.71 -18.45 -16.81
C ASN A 105 -7.61 -17.43 -16.50
N SER A 106 -7.85 -16.15 -16.78
CA SER A 106 -6.95 -15.04 -16.46
C SER A 106 -6.64 -14.96 -14.96
N ILE A 107 -7.68 -14.88 -14.14
CA ILE A 107 -7.60 -14.86 -12.67
C ILE A 107 -6.85 -16.08 -12.12
N ARG A 108 -7.23 -17.28 -12.58
CA ARG A 108 -6.60 -18.53 -12.10
C ARG A 108 -5.11 -18.56 -12.43
N ASN A 109 -4.73 -18.20 -13.65
CA ASN A 109 -3.33 -18.20 -14.06
C ASN A 109 -2.52 -17.18 -13.25
N THR A 110 -3.02 -15.94 -13.13
CA THR A 110 -2.38 -14.88 -12.34
C THR A 110 -2.26 -15.27 -10.86
N TYR A 111 -3.27 -15.91 -10.30
CA TYR A 111 -3.23 -16.41 -8.92
C TYR A 111 -2.17 -17.50 -8.72
N GLU A 112 -2.09 -18.50 -9.59
CA GLU A 112 -1.09 -19.56 -9.47
C GLU A 112 0.34 -19.02 -9.64
N ASP A 113 0.55 -18.06 -10.55
CA ASP A 113 1.86 -17.39 -10.75
C ASP A 113 2.29 -16.57 -9.52
N LEU A 114 1.33 -15.99 -8.80
CA LEU A 114 1.58 -15.13 -7.64
C LEU A 114 1.49 -15.86 -6.30
N LYS A 115 1.03 -17.11 -6.28
CA LYS A 115 0.69 -17.84 -5.04
C LYS A 115 1.82 -17.87 -4.02
N THR A 116 3.06 -18.04 -4.48
CA THR A 116 4.26 -18.07 -3.63
C THR A 116 4.67 -16.69 -3.11
N GLN A 117 4.17 -15.62 -3.75
CA GLN A 117 4.40 -14.24 -3.38
C GLN A 117 3.27 -13.66 -2.54
N LEU A 118 2.17 -14.38 -2.32
CA LEU A 118 1.06 -13.98 -1.43
C LEU A 118 1.32 -14.47 0.01
N PRO A 119 0.69 -13.87 1.03
CA PRO A 119 0.83 -14.34 2.41
C PRO A 119 0.32 -15.77 2.55
N THR A 120 1.13 -16.63 3.17
CA THR A 120 0.79 -18.05 3.36
C THR A 120 -0.10 -18.28 4.57
N ASN A 121 -0.02 -17.40 5.56
CA ASN A 121 -0.81 -17.42 6.78
C ASN A 121 -1.31 -16.00 7.09
N ASN A 122 -1.98 -15.87 8.23
CA ASN A 122 -2.63 -14.64 8.65
C ASN A 122 -1.77 -13.75 9.57
N ASP A 123 -0.52 -14.11 9.80
CA ASP A 123 0.37 -13.40 10.71
C ASP A 123 0.98 -12.17 10.05
N ILE A 124 0.60 -10.98 10.52
CA ILE A 124 1.12 -9.70 10.03
C ILE A 124 2.64 -9.57 10.23
N LYS A 125 3.24 -10.27 11.21
CA LYS A 125 4.69 -10.25 11.45
C LYS A 125 5.47 -10.84 10.28
N THR A 126 4.80 -11.64 9.44
CA THR A 126 5.38 -12.23 8.22
C THR A 126 5.04 -11.41 6.96
N PHE A 127 4.35 -10.28 7.09
CA PHE A 127 3.95 -9.48 5.96
C PHE A 127 5.14 -8.74 5.34
N LEU A 128 5.44 -9.07 4.08
CA LEU A 128 6.54 -8.46 3.32
C LEU A 128 6.01 -7.53 2.22
N PRO A 129 6.79 -6.53 1.79
CA PRO A 129 6.44 -5.67 0.65
C PRO A 129 6.13 -6.46 -0.64
N ALA A 130 6.77 -7.62 -0.83
CA ALA A 130 6.48 -8.52 -1.94
C ALA A 130 5.01 -9.01 -1.96
N HIS A 131 4.41 -9.22 -0.78
CA HIS A 131 2.99 -9.58 -0.65
C HIS A 131 2.08 -8.46 -1.14
N GLN A 132 2.41 -7.21 -0.80
CA GLN A 132 1.64 -6.06 -1.26
C GLN A 132 1.67 -5.93 -2.80
N VAL A 133 2.84 -6.17 -3.41
CA VAL A 133 2.96 -6.18 -4.88
C VAL A 133 2.15 -7.31 -5.50
N ALA A 134 2.21 -8.52 -4.94
CA ALA A 134 1.43 -9.66 -5.41
C ALA A 134 -0.08 -9.43 -5.29
N MET A 135 -0.56 -8.89 -4.17
CA MET A 135 -1.97 -8.52 -3.99
C MET A 135 -2.40 -7.46 -5.01
N THR A 136 -1.56 -6.46 -5.27
CA THR A 136 -1.85 -5.42 -6.26
C THR A 136 -1.98 -5.99 -7.67
N LYS A 137 -1.08 -6.92 -8.05
CA LYS A 137 -1.15 -7.61 -9.34
C LYS A 137 -2.40 -8.47 -9.48
N LEU A 138 -2.78 -9.19 -8.43
CA LEU A 138 -4.01 -9.97 -8.43
C LEU A 138 -5.25 -9.05 -8.51
N ALA A 139 -5.25 -7.94 -7.78
CA ALA A 139 -6.31 -6.93 -7.86
C ALA A 139 -6.41 -6.32 -9.26
N ALA A 140 -5.29 -6.11 -9.96
CA ALA A 140 -5.26 -5.65 -11.34
C ALA A 140 -6.03 -6.57 -12.26
N GLU A 141 -5.78 -7.89 -12.19
CA GLU A 141 -6.51 -8.87 -13.01
C GLU A 141 -8.02 -8.86 -12.71
N TYR A 142 -8.40 -8.82 -11.43
CA TYR A 142 -9.81 -8.72 -11.03
C TYR A 142 -10.48 -7.45 -11.54
N CYS A 143 -9.79 -6.31 -11.44
CA CYS A 143 -10.30 -5.02 -11.91
C CYS A 143 -10.34 -4.94 -13.44
N ASP A 144 -9.45 -5.62 -14.14
CA ASP A 144 -9.48 -5.75 -15.60
C ASP A 144 -10.75 -6.48 -16.05
N GLU A 145 -11.01 -7.68 -15.52
CA GLU A 145 -12.22 -8.46 -15.81
C GLU A 145 -13.50 -7.72 -15.42
N LEU A 146 -13.50 -7.07 -14.25
CA LEU A 146 -14.62 -6.26 -13.77
C LEU A 146 -14.92 -5.12 -14.74
N VAL A 147 -13.92 -4.30 -15.11
CA VAL A 147 -14.13 -3.10 -15.94
C VAL A 147 -14.35 -3.43 -17.41
N ASP A 148 -13.91 -4.59 -17.91
CA ASP A 148 -14.18 -4.97 -19.29
C ASP A 148 -15.58 -5.61 -19.45
N SER A 149 -16.15 -6.18 -18.39
CA SER A 149 -17.53 -6.68 -18.37
C SER A 149 -18.56 -5.57 -18.16
N ALA A 150 -19.48 -5.38 -19.11
CA ALA A 150 -20.57 -4.40 -18.97
C ALA A 150 -21.55 -4.77 -17.83
N ALA A 151 -21.78 -6.07 -17.62
CA ALA A 151 -22.68 -6.56 -16.57
C ALA A 151 -22.10 -6.31 -15.18
N LEU A 152 -20.82 -6.64 -14.97
CA LEU A 152 -20.17 -6.48 -13.66
C LEU A 152 -19.99 -5.00 -13.30
N ARG A 153 -19.58 -4.16 -14.27
CA ARG A 153 -19.51 -2.71 -14.06
C ARG A 153 -20.82 -2.11 -13.57
N GLY A 154 -21.96 -2.53 -14.11
CA GLY A 154 -23.26 -2.02 -13.68
C GLY A 154 -23.57 -2.30 -12.20
N GLY A 155 -22.96 -3.34 -11.61
CA GLY A 155 -23.11 -3.69 -10.20
C GLY A 155 -22.19 -2.92 -9.25
N VAL A 156 -21.11 -2.30 -9.75
CA VAL A 156 -20.17 -1.50 -8.95
C VAL A 156 -20.37 0.00 -9.22
N TRP A 157 -20.49 0.40 -10.48
CA TRP A 157 -20.64 1.78 -10.91
C TRP A 157 -21.96 2.05 -11.64
N PRO A 158 -23.11 1.92 -10.97
CA PRO A 158 -24.40 2.17 -11.58
C PRO A 158 -24.49 3.62 -12.09
N GLY A 159 -24.86 3.77 -13.37
CA GLY A 159 -25.04 5.07 -14.02
C GLY A 159 -23.77 5.74 -14.55
N PHE A 160 -22.58 5.16 -14.35
CA PHE A 160 -21.34 5.73 -14.89
C PHE A 160 -21.17 5.44 -16.40
N ASN A 161 -20.82 6.46 -17.19
CA ASN A 161 -20.64 6.32 -18.64
C ASN A 161 -19.22 5.89 -19.03
N PHE A 162 -18.98 4.58 -19.11
CA PHE A 162 -17.70 4.02 -19.58
C PHE A 162 -17.44 4.20 -21.09
N GLY A 163 -18.45 4.58 -21.88
CA GLY A 163 -18.34 4.80 -23.31
C GLY A 163 -17.86 6.22 -23.66
N GLY A 164 -17.91 7.16 -22.72
CA GLY A 164 -17.47 8.54 -22.93
C GLY A 164 -15.96 8.73 -22.74
N THR A 165 -15.47 9.87 -23.20
CA THR A 165 -14.07 10.29 -23.04
C THR A 165 -13.82 10.83 -21.63
N PRO A 166 -12.57 10.91 -21.16
CA PRO A 166 -12.25 11.47 -19.85
C PRO A 166 -12.86 12.85 -19.59
N THR A 167 -12.84 13.76 -20.57
CA THR A 167 -13.43 15.10 -20.40
C THR A 167 -14.92 15.07 -20.05
N ASN A 168 -15.66 14.09 -20.57
CA ASN A 168 -17.12 14.02 -20.40
C ASN A 168 -17.53 13.08 -19.26
N SER A 169 -16.81 11.96 -19.10
CA SER A 169 -17.16 10.90 -18.14
C SER A 169 -16.42 11.03 -16.81
N LEU A 170 -15.23 11.63 -16.79
CA LEU A 170 -14.43 11.86 -15.58
C LEU A 170 -14.35 13.36 -15.26
N ASP A 171 -15.47 14.07 -15.44
CA ASP A 171 -15.67 15.39 -14.88
C ASP A 171 -15.75 15.34 -13.34
N ALA A 172 -15.98 16.47 -12.67
CA ALA A 172 -16.05 16.50 -11.21
C ALA A 172 -17.07 15.50 -10.62
N ASN A 173 -18.23 15.35 -11.27
CA ASN A 173 -19.30 14.45 -10.82
C ASN A 173 -18.96 12.98 -11.11
N GLY A 174 -18.42 12.70 -12.29
CA GLY A 174 -18.00 11.37 -12.72
C GLY A 174 -16.89 10.82 -11.82
N ARG A 175 -15.89 11.64 -11.50
CA ARG A 175 -14.81 11.27 -10.56
C ARG A 175 -15.35 10.98 -9.17
N ALA A 176 -16.23 11.85 -8.65
CA ALA A 176 -16.88 11.62 -7.37
C ALA A 176 -17.72 10.34 -7.37
N THR A 177 -18.42 10.04 -8.47
CA THR A 177 -19.21 8.82 -8.64
C THR A 177 -18.33 7.58 -8.58
N VAL A 178 -17.28 7.51 -9.41
CA VAL A 178 -16.35 6.37 -9.43
C VAL A 178 -15.72 6.16 -8.07
N ILE A 179 -15.20 7.21 -7.44
CA ILE A 179 -14.49 7.08 -6.16
C ILE A 179 -15.43 6.62 -5.06
N ASN A 180 -16.58 7.31 -4.87
CA ASN A 180 -17.48 6.98 -3.77
C ASN A 180 -18.06 5.58 -3.93
N GLN A 181 -18.53 5.22 -5.13
CA GLN A 181 -19.12 3.90 -5.37
C GLN A 181 -18.10 2.77 -5.21
N THR A 182 -16.83 2.99 -5.60
CA THR A 182 -15.77 2.00 -5.36
C THR A 182 -15.50 1.80 -3.87
N ILE A 183 -15.36 2.90 -3.11
CA ILE A 183 -15.15 2.84 -1.65
C ILE A 183 -16.32 2.12 -0.99
N ASP A 184 -17.56 2.53 -1.30
CA ASP A 184 -18.76 1.98 -0.68
C ASP A 184 -18.91 0.48 -1.00
N LYS A 185 -18.53 0.06 -2.22
CA LYS A 185 -18.56 -1.35 -2.64
C LYS A 185 -17.48 -2.19 -1.96
N PHE A 186 -16.24 -1.71 -1.90
CA PHE A 186 -15.09 -2.52 -1.48
C PHE A 186 -14.79 -2.43 0.01
N TRP A 187 -15.02 -1.27 0.63
CA TRP A 187 -14.77 -1.06 2.06
C TRP A 187 -16.05 -1.22 2.88
N GLY A 188 -17.21 -1.13 2.24
CA GLY A 188 -18.51 -1.17 2.88
C GLY A 188 -19.00 0.22 3.30
N VAL A 189 -20.31 0.38 3.42
CA VAL A 189 -20.94 1.63 3.83
C VAL A 189 -20.93 1.73 5.36
N GLY A 190 -20.40 2.83 5.90
CA GLY A 190 -20.42 3.12 7.34
C GLY A 190 -19.44 2.30 8.19
N THR A 191 -18.53 1.57 7.55
CA THR A 191 -17.50 0.74 8.21
C THR A 191 -16.21 1.50 8.49
N ILE A 192 -16.07 2.71 7.95
CA ILE A 192 -14.86 3.54 7.97
C ILE A 192 -15.13 4.89 8.63
N GLU A 193 -14.17 5.37 9.41
CA GLU A 193 -14.22 6.71 9.99
C GLU A 193 -14.27 7.79 8.89
N VAL A 194 -14.98 8.88 9.17
CA VAL A 194 -15.18 9.96 8.20
C VAL A 194 -13.87 10.63 7.79
N THR A 195 -12.94 10.77 8.73
CA THR A 195 -11.59 11.31 8.51
C THR A 195 -10.79 10.47 7.52
N ASP A 196 -10.75 9.16 7.74
CA ASP A 196 -10.09 8.18 6.88
C ASP A 196 -10.72 8.12 5.49
N ARG A 197 -12.06 8.14 5.44
CA ARG A 197 -12.78 8.21 4.17
C ARG A 197 -12.41 9.47 3.39
N ASN A 198 -12.39 10.62 4.04
CA ASN A 198 -12.03 11.89 3.40
C ASN A 198 -10.58 11.90 2.90
N ALA A 199 -9.64 11.33 3.65
CA ALA A 199 -8.27 11.17 3.19
C ALA A 199 -8.21 10.30 1.92
N ALA A 200 -8.90 9.15 1.91
CA ALA A 200 -8.97 8.29 0.73
C ALA A 200 -9.61 8.98 -0.49
N LEU A 201 -10.64 9.81 -0.28
CA LEU A 201 -11.23 10.60 -1.36
C LEU A 201 -10.19 11.52 -1.99
N VAL A 202 -9.36 12.21 -1.19
CA VAL A 202 -8.32 13.11 -1.71
C VAL A 202 -7.27 12.33 -2.50
N GLU A 203 -6.77 11.22 -1.97
CA GLU A 203 -5.73 10.41 -2.63
C GLU A 203 -6.24 9.81 -3.96
N LEU A 204 -7.49 9.31 -3.99
CA LEU A 204 -8.06 8.77 -5.22
C LEU A 204 -8.37 9.85 -6.27
N GLN A 205 -8.69 11.09 -5.84
CA GLN A 205 -8.75 12.22 -6.76
C GLN A 205 -7.36 12.49 -7.36
N LEU A 206 -6.31 12.58 -6.54
CA LEU A 206 -4.94 12.77 -7.03
C LEU A 206 -4.53 11.65 -8.00
N LEU A 207 -4.81 10.39 -7.66
CA LEU A 207 -4.58 9.25 -8.55
C LEU A 207 -5.25 9.43 -9.92
N ILE A 208 -6.54 9.81 -9.95
CA ILE A 208 -7.22 10.06 -11.23
C ILE A 208 -6.55 11.20 -12.01
N SER A 209 -6.16 12.27 -11.31
CA SER A 209 -5.48 13.40 -11.96
C SER A 209 -4.16 12.95 -12.58
N ASP A 210 -3.37 12.16 -11.87
CA ASP A 210 -2.08 11.64 -12.34
C ASP A 210 -2.24 10.67 -13.52
N LEU A 211 -3.22 9.76 -13.44
CA LEU A 211 -3.53 8.82 -14.52
C LEU A 211 -4.08 9.49 -15.79
N LEU A 212 -4.51 10.75 -15.72
CA LEU A 212 -4.98 11.52 -16.88
C LEU A 212 -3.90 12.40 -17.50
N LEU A 213 -2.73 12.55 -16.86
CA LEU A 213 -1.67 13.41 -17.36
C LEU A 213 -1.12 12.89 -18.69
N ASN A 214 -1.20 13.72 -19.73
CA ASN A 214 -0.73 13.42 -21.08
C ASN A 214 -1.38 12.20 -21.75
N GLU A 215 -2.54 11.77 -21.27
CA GLU A 215 -3.29 10.66 -21.84
C GLU A 215 -4.25 11.10 -22.95
N ALA A 216 -4.62 10.15 -23.80
CA ALA A 216 -5.55 10.40 -24.89
C ALA A 216 -6.99 10.65 -24.39
N ASN A 217 -7.74 11.52 -25.05
CA ASN A 217 -9.13 11.79 -24.69
C ASN A 217 -10.10 10.80 -25.37
N ASN A 218 -10.05 9.52 -25.00
CA ASN A 218 -10.90 8.48 -25.57
C ASN A 218 -11.46 7.53 -24.50
N SER A 219 -12.47 6.72 -24.85
CA SER A 219 -13.14 5.84 -23.88
C SER A 219 -12.25 4.73 -23.31
N THR A 220 -11.17 4.35 -24.01
CA THR A 220 -10.17 3.41 -23.47
C THR A 220 -9.46 4.04 -22.28
N THR A 221 -9.04 5.29 -22.37
CA THR A 221 -8.44 6.01 -21.23
C THR A 221 -9.41 6.11 -20.05
N THR A 222 -10.70 6.38 -20.30
CA THR A 222 -11.72 6.35 -19.23
C THR A 222 -11.72 5.01 -18.49
N ARG A 223 -11.73 3.89 -19.23
CA ARG A 223 -11.70 2.54 -18.64
C ARG A 223 -10.39 2.28 -17.88
N THR A 224 -9.25 2.66 -18.44
CA THR A 224 -7.93 2.52 -17.80
C THR A 224 -7.86 3.28 -16.47
N VAL A 225 -8.39 4.50 -16.42
CA VAL A 225 -8.41 5.29 -15.17
C VAL A 225 -9.31 4.64 -14.12
N VAL A 226 -10.50 4.15 -14.50
CA VAL A 226 -11.38 3.44 -13.57
C VAL A 226 -10.74 2.14 -13.08
N LYS A 227 -10.01 1.40 -13.94
CA LYS A 227 -9.20 0.25 -13.53
C LYS A 227 -8.17 0.65 -12.47
N GLY A 228 -7.46 1.76 -12.65
CA GLY A 228 -6.51 2.27 -11.64
C GLY A 228 -7.15 2.56 -10.28
N VAL A 229 -8.32 3.20 -10.25
CA VAL A 229 -9.07 3.46 -9.00
C VAL A 229 -9.56 2.17 -8.35
N CYS A 230 -10.07 1.23 -9.15
CA CYS A 230 -10.47 -0.10 -8.69
C CYS A 230 -9.29 -0.83 -8.04
N ILE A 231 -8.12 -0.82 -8.67
CA ILE A 231 -6.92 -1.51 -8.16
C ILE A 231 -6.48 -0.90 -6.83
N ALA A 232 -6.39 0.42 -6.77
CA ALA A 232 -5.94 1.14 -5.58
C ALA A 232 -6.82 0.85 -4.34
N THR A 233 -8.12 0.73 -4.55
CA THR A 233 -9.09 0.45 -3.49
C THR A 233 -9.15 -1.05 -3.13
N LEU A 234 -9.12 -1.94 -4.12
CA LEU A 234 -9.21 -3.39 -3.93
C LEU A 234 -7.94 -3.98 -3.29
N ALA A 235 -6.76 -3.42 -3.59
CA ALA A 235 -5.49 -3.83 -2.99
C ALA A 235 -5.17 -3.11 -1.66
N SER A 236 -6.06 -2.24 -1.19
CA SER A 236 -5.85 -1.47 0.04
C SER A 236 -5.91 -2.35 1.29
N ALA A 237 -5.28 -1.87 2.37
CA ALA A 237 -5.29 -2.54 3.68
C ALA A 237 -6.71 -2.85 4.19
N ARG A 238 -7.71 -2.02 3.87
CA ARG A 238 -9.10 -2.23 4.28
C ARG A 238 -9.70 -3.51 3.69
N VAL A 239 -9.19 -3.94 2.55
CA VAL A 239 -9.62 -5.15 1.87
C VAL A 239 -8.73 -6.34 2.21
N THR A 240 -7.44 -6.12 2.45
CA THR A 240 -6.44 -7.21 2.56
C THR A 240 -6.07 -7.57 4.00
N LEU A 241 -6.41 -6.75 5.00
CA LEU A 241 -6.23 -7.08 6.41
C LEU A 241 -7.46 -7.77 7.02
N LEU A 242 -7.28 -8.38 8.19
CA LEU A 242 -8.35 -8.96 9.02
C LEU A 242 -8.80 -8.00 10.11
#